data_AF-A0A832P6M7-F1
#
_entry.id   AF-A0A832P6M7-F1
#
_cell.length_a   1.000
_cell.length_b   1.000
_cell.length_c   1.000
_cell.angle_alpha   90.00
_cell.angle_beta   90.00
_cell.angle_gamma   90.00
#
_symmetry.space_group_name_H-M   'P 1'
#
loop_
_entity.id
_entity.type
_entity.pdbx_description
1 polymer ?
#
loop_
_entity_poly.entity_id
_entity_poly.type
_entity_poly.pdbx_seq_one_letter_code
_entity_poly.pdbx_strand_id
1 'polypeptide(L)'
;MKIFTISEGRVSEGATVEVLKLSTAEVEIPAILVGEKGRGRKLGVLPVHLLPEKYKEWQDKGEVTISAAKVGQTKAGKPKLIETSGITDTEKCICVFRTRIGYRGANEHTGDRDGGMERDYWDAEYPTFHPFPGEILCEGIIAQGDAGMMGSGSQLVAVMPAGTVFRTAYYGRLYGEPSAHYYVYRDGQLLSATWDEREVSDIF
;
A
#
# COMPACT_ATOMS: atom_id res chain seq x y z
N MET A 1 4.31 -13.65 7.16
CA MET A 1 3.41 -13.20 6.08
C MET A 1 4.23 -12.92 4.83
N LYS A 2 3.69 -13.20 3.64
CA LYS A 2 4.29 -12.80 2.36
C LYS A 2 4.07 -11.31 2.13
N ILE A 3 5.00 -10.64 1.47
CA ILE A 3 4.95 -9.20 1.18
C ILE A 3 4.67 -9.00 -0.31
N PHE A 4 3.83 -8.04 -0.65
CA PHE A 4 3.57 -7.59 -2.02
C PHE A 4 3.64 -6.08 -2.11
N THR A 5 4.09 -5.58 -3.26
CA THR A 5 3.98 -4.17 -3.63
C THR A 5 2.89 -4.03 -4.69
N ILE A 6 2.00 -3.07 -4.47
CA ILE A 6 0.89 -2.76 -5.36
C ILE A 6 1.12 -1.37 -5.94
N SER A 7 1.17 -1.26 -7.27
CA SER A 7 1.29 0.00 -7.98
C SER A 7 0.45 -0.05 -9.24
N GLU A 8 -0.56 0.82 -9.33
CA GLU A 8 -1.36 0.98 -10.57
C GLU A 8 -1.96 -0.34 -11.07
N GLY A 9 -2.61 -1.10 -10.18
CA GLY A 9 -3.15 -2.42 -10.53
C GLY A 9 -2.11 -3.54 -10.66
N ARG A 10 -0.82 -3.22 -10.76
CA ARG A 10 0.25 -4.22 -10.84
C ARG A 10 0.65 -4.69 -9.45
N VAL A 11 0.79 -6.01 -9.33
CA VAL A 11 1.26 -6.68 -8.12
C VAL A 11 2.65 -7.22 -8.39
N SER A 12 3.62 -6.86 -7.55
CA SER A 12 4.94 -7.48 -7.52
C SER A 12 5.20 -8.11 -6.15
N GLU A 13 5.94 -9.23 -6.15
CA GLU A 13 6.34 -9.87 -4.90
C GLU A 13 7.45 -9.09 -4.21
N GLY A 14 7.34 -9.00 -2.89
CA GLY A 14 8.27 -8.30 -2.03
C GLY A 14 8.05 -6.80 -1.95
N ALA A 15 8.92 -6.15 -1.17
CA ALA A 15 8.98 -4.71 -1.01
C ALA A 15 10.42 -4.22 -0.91
N THR A 16 10.66 -3.07 -1.52
CA THR A 16 11.94 -2.35 -1.40
C THR A 16 12.06 -1.69 -0.04
N VAL A 17 13.19 -1.93 0.61
CA VAL A 17 13.61 -1.32 1.86
C VAL A 17 14.75 -0.36 1.54
N GLU A 18 14.57 0.90 1.89
CA GLU A 18 15.44 2.01 1.55
C GLU A 18 16.16 2.54 2.79
N VAL A 19 17.23 3.31 2.58
CA VAL A 19 17.90 4.06 3.65
C VAL A 19 17.05 5.25 4.10
N LEU A 20 16.72 5.29 5.39
CA LEU A 20 16.23 6.49 6.04
C LEU A 20 17.28 7.10 6.97
N LYS A 21 17.74 8.31 6.62
CA LYS A 21 18.51 9.18 7.51
C LYS A 21 17.57 9.84 8.52
N LEU A 22 17.76 9.56 9.81
CA LEU A 22 17.04 10.25 10.88
C LEU A 22 17.61 11.67 11.04
N SER A 23 16.74 12.67 11.20
CA SER A 23 17.18 14.07 11.34
C SER A 23 17.83 14.37 12.70
N THR A 24 17.62 13.52 13.69
CA THR A 24 18.05 13.70 15.08
C THR A 24 19.32 12.94 15.44
N ALA A 25 19.79 12.04 14.58
CA ALA A 25 21.01 11.28 14.77
C ALA A 25 21.61 10.97 13.40
N GLU A 26 22.94 10.96 13.26
CA GLU A 26 23.65 10.46 12.06
C GLU A 26 23.51 8.93 11.89
N VAL A 27 22.34 8.39 12.23
CA VAL A 27 22.01 6.97 12.17
C VAL A 27 21.06 6.75 11.01
N GLU A 28 21.47 5.86 10.12
CA GLU A 28 20.67 5.35 9.03
C GLU A 28 19.93 4.09 9.49
N ILE A 29 18.65 3.99 9.14
CA ILE A 29 17.84 2.80 9.42
C ILE A 29 17.21 2.26 8.13
N PRO A 30 17.08 0.93 7.99
CA PRO A 30 16.31 0.33 6.91
C PRO A 30 14.82 0.53 7.15
N ALA A 31 14.12 1.07 6.16
CA ALA A 31 12.68 1.29 6.25
C ALA A 31 11.99 1.14 4.90
N ILE A 32 10.73 0.68 4.92
CA ILE A 32 9.82 0.86 3.78
C ILE A 32 9.25 2.27 3.89
N LEU A 33 9.48 3.07 2.87
CA LEU A 33 9.03 4.45 2.80
C LEU A 33 7.80 4.54 1.91
N VAL A 34 6.74 5.23 2.31
CA VAL A 34 5.55 5.48 1.49
C VAL A 34 5.16 6.96 1.55
N GLY A 35 4.57 7.51 0.50
CA GLY A 35 4.31 8.95 0.40
C GLY A 35 5.57 9.76 0.10
N GLU A 36 5.47 11.08 0.22
CA GLU A 36 6.53 12.01 -0.18
C GLU A 36 6.88 13.01 0.94
N LYS A 37 8.05 13.64 0.85
CA LYS A 37 8.41 14.79 1.69
C LYS A 37 7.97 16.09 1.02
N GLY A 38 7.59 17.09 1.81
CA GLY A 38 7.32 18.45 1.33
C GLY A 38 5.93 18.96 1.72
N ARG A 39 5.60 20.16 1.25
CA ARG A 39 4.32 20.81 1.57
C ARG A 39 3.15 20.00 1.01
N GLY A 40 2.14 19.74 1.84
CA GLY A 40 0.98 18.90 1.49
C GLY A 40 1.28 17.40 1.36
N ARG A 41 2.48 16.97 1.74
CA ARG A 41 2.96 15.59 1.65
C ARG A 41 3.37 15.09 3.02
N LYS A 42 3.37 13.77 3.19
CA LYS A 42 3.78 13.11 4.44
C LYS A 42 4.56 11.86 4.07
N LEU A 43 5.80 11.77 4.52
CA LEU A 43 6.57 10.54 4.39
C LEU A 43 6.15 9.58 5.50
N GLY A 44 5.47 8.50 5.13
CA GLY A 44 5.28 7.33 5.95
C GLY A 44 6.57 6.53 6.03
N VAL A 45 6.95 6.15 7.25
CA VAL A 45 8.14 5.36 7.54
C VAL A 45 7.74 4.12 8.30
N LEU A 46 8.01 2.94 7.75
CA LEU A 46 7.88 1.67 8.45
C LEU A 46 9.27 1.04 8.62
N PRO A 47 9.86 1.09 9.83
CA PRO A 47 11.16 0.49 10.10
C PRO A 47 11.14 -1.01 9.83
N VAL A 48 12.25 -1.53 9.31
CA VAL A 48 12.44 -2.96 9.02
C VAL A 48 13.62 -3.47 9.81
N HIS A 49 13.48 -4.61 10.47
CA HIS A 49 14.58 -5.36 11.02
C HIS A 49 14.97 -6.44 10.02
N LEU A 50 16.07 -6.24 9.31
CA LEU A 50 16.58 -7.15 8.28
C LEU A 50 17.32 -8.34 8.89
N LEU A 51 17.37 -9.45 8.16
CA LEU A 51 18.27 -10.56 8.44
C LEU A 51 19.74 -10.13 8.24
N PRO A 52 20.72 -10.74 8.94
CA PRO A 52 22.11 -10.29 8.90
C PRO A 52 22.72 -10.17 7.49
N GLU A 53 22.38 -11.10 6.60
CA GLU A 53 22.87 -11.08 5.21
C GLU A 53 22.28 -9.92 4.40
N LYS A 54 20.96 -9.71 4.54
CA LYS A 54 20.23 -8.63 3.87
C LYS A 54 20.56 -7.26 4.45
N TYR A 55 20.89 -7.19 5.73
CA TYR A 55 21.38 -5.99 6.37
C TYR A 55 22.73 -5.55 5.78
N LYS A 56 23.67 -6.49 5.58
CA LYS A 56 24.95 -6.19 4.91
C LYS A 56 24.73 -5.71 3.46
N GLU A 57 23.87 -6.41 2.71
CA GLU A 57 23.51 -5.99 1.35
C GLU A 57 22.93 -4.57 1.32
N TRP A 58 22.05 -4.25 2.27
CA TRP A 58 21.47 -2.92 2.42
C TRP A 58 22.51 -1.87 2.81
N GLN A 59 23.47 -2.18 3.69
CA GLN A 59 24.57 -1.26 4.03
C GLN A 59 25.45 -0.92 2.83
N ASP A 60 25.69 -1.89 1.94
CA ASP A 60 26.55 -1.70 0.77
C ASP A 60 25.83 -0.96 -0.37
N LYS A 61 24.56 -1.28 -0.62
CA LYS A 61 23.79 -0.77 -1.79
C LYS A 61 22.88 0.41 -1.45
N GLY A 62 22.52 0.59 -0.19
CA GLY A 62 21.51 1.55 0.26
C GLY A 62 20.06 1.12 0.03
N GLU A 63 19.84 -0.05 -0.56
CA GLU A 63 18.52 -0.64 -0.76
C GLU A 63 18.57 -2.17 -0.77
N VAL A 64 17.46 -2.80 -0.39
CA VAL A 64 17.30 -4.26 -0.48
C VAL A 64 15.83 -4.62 -0.63
N THR A 65 15.52 -5.74 -1.28
CA THR A 65 14.15 -6.26 -1.36
C THR A 65 13.95 -7.40 -0.37
N ILE A 66 12.83 -7.38 0.35
CA ILE A 66 12.38 -8.46 1.25
C ILE A 66 11.06 -9.06 0.77
N SER A 67 10.89 -10.38 0.92
CA SER A 67 9.70 -11.11 0.43
C SER A 67 8.78 -11.62 1.54
N ALA A 68 9.28 -11.75 2.76
CA ALA A 68 8.51 -12.21 3.91
C ALA A 68 8.90 -11.46 5.20
N ALA A 69 7.91 -11.17 6.01
CA ALA A 69 8.11 -10.57 7.32
C ALA A 69 7.00 -10.93 8.31
N LYS A 70 7.25 -10.65 9.58
CA LYS A 70 6.25 -10.54 10.65
C LYS A 70 6.16 -9.11 11.15
N VAL A 71 4.98 -8.74 11.63
CA VAL A 71 4.80 -7.45 12.31
C VAL A 71 5.30 -7.60 13.75
N GLY A 72 6.11 -6.64 14.17
CA GLY A 72 6.51 -6.47 15.56
C GLY A 72 6.35 -5.01 15.98
N GLN A 73 6.86 -4.67 17.16
CA GLN A 73 6.82 -3.31 17.67
C GLN A 73 8.23 -2.76 17.93
N THR A 74 8.36 -1.44 17.76
CA THR A 74 9.50 -0.66 18.25
C THR A 74 9.41 -0.50 19.77
N LYS A 75 10.48 -0.03 20.42
CA LYS A 75 10.46 0.29 21.86
C LYS A 75 9.38 1.33 22.22
N ALA A 76 8.98 2.17 21.27
CA ALA A 76 7.95 3.19 21.43
C ALA A 76 6.52 2.67 21.09
N GLY A 77 6.33 1.35 20.93
CA GLY A 77 5.04 0.74 20.62
C GLY A 77 4.57 0.89 19.17
N LYS A 78 5.28 1.66 18.33
CA LYS A 78 4.95 1.80 16.90
C LYS A 78 5.27 0.52 16.12
N PRO A 79 4.48 0.17 15.10
CA PRO A 79 4.72 -1.02 14.29
C PRO A 79 6.07 -0.97 13.57
N LYS A 80 6.65 -2.15 13.36
CA LYS A 80 7.83 -2.38 12.51
C LYS A 80 7.69 -3.74 11.83
N LEU A 81 8.40 -3.94 10.73
CA LEU A 81 8.55 -5.26 10.14
C LEU A 81 9.82 -5.93 10.66
N ILE A 82 9.76 -7.25 10.83
CA ILE A 82 10.90 -8.09 11.11
C ILE A 82 10.96 -9.12 9.99
N GLU A 83 12.00 -9.03 9.16
CA GLU A 83 12.21 -9.95 8.04
C GLU A 83 12.31 -11.39 8.54
N THR A 84 11.74 -12.31 7.77
CA THR A 84 11.78 -13.74 8.05
C THR A 84 12.35 -14.50 6.86
N SER A 85 13.07 -15.60 7.10
CA SER A 85 13.66 -16.44 6.05
C SER A 85 12.62 -17.19 5.20
N GLY A 86 11.36 -17.19 5.61
CA GLY A 86 10.27 -17.84 4.90
C GLY A 86 8.90 -17.31 5.31
N ILE A 87 7.87 -17.83 4.65
CA ILE A 87 6.46 -17.49 4.90
C ILE A 87 5.99 -18.29 6.12
N THR A 88 5.61 -17.57 7.18
CA THR A 88 5.13 -18.18 8.44
C THR A 88 3.62 -18.10 8.63
N ASP A 89 2.92 -17.39 7.74
CA ASP A 89 1.49 -17.12 7.82
C ASP A 89 0.98 -16.89 6.40
N THR A 90 0.00 -17.70 5.99
CA THR A 90 -0.68 -17.70 4.69
C THR A 90 -2.11 -17.17 4.77
N GLU A 91 -2.63 -16.95 5.98
CA GLU A 91 -3.95 -16.36 6.21
C GLU A 91 -3.91 -14.84 6.08
N LYS A 92 -2.71 -14.26 5.99
CA LYS A 92 -2.47 -12.83 5.86
C LYS A 92 -1.28 -12.55 4.94
N CYS A 93 -1.33 -11.42 4.26
CA CYS A 93 -0.19 -10.85 3.56
C CYS A 93 0.06 -9.40 4.01
N ILE A 94 1.25 -8.89 3.71
CA ILE A 94 1.58 -7.47 3.87
C ILE A 94 1.55 -6.84 2.49
N CYS A 95 0.79 -5.77 2.33
CA CYS A 95 0.72 -5.02 1.08
C CYS A 95 1.32 -3.62 1.27
N VAL A 96 2.26 -3.26 0.39
CA VAL A 96 2.80 -1.92 0.23
C VAL A 96 2.08 -1.24 -0.93
N PHE A 97 1.18 -0.33 -0.62
CA PHE A 97 0.35 0.37 -1.59
C PHE A 97 1.05 1.64 -2.04
N ARG A 98 1.61 1.61 -3.25
CA ARG A 98 2.15 2.76 -3.99
C ARG A 98 1.06 3.40 -4.86
N THR A 99 -0.13 3.57 -4.29
CA THR A 99 -1.31 4.07 -4.99
C THR A 99 -1.03 5.48 -5.54
N ARG A 100 -1.24 5.67 -6.84
CA ARG A 100 -1.13 6.98 -7.51
C ARG A 100 -2.39 7.83 -7.30
N ILE A 101 -2.39 9.04 -7.84
CA ILE A 101 -3.59 9.87 -8.04
C ILE A 101 -3.71 10.22 -9.54
N GLY A 102 -4.92 10.47 -10.03
CA GLY A 102 -5.12 11.07 -11.34
C GLY A 102 -4.72 12.56 -11.35
N TYR A 103 -4.64 13.15 -12.55
CA TYR A 103 -4.33 14.58 -12.65
C TYR A 103 -5.43 15.41 -11.98
N ARG A 104 -5.01 16.23 -11.02
CA ARG A 104 -5.86 16.98 -10.09
C ARG A 104 -6.85 16.11 -9.32
N GLY A 105 -6.39 14.94 -8.92
CA GLY A 105 -7.22 13.89 -8.36
C GLY A 105 -6.86 13.51 -6.94
N ALA A 106 -7.49 12.43 -6.49
CA ALA A 106 -7.24 11.77 -5.23
C ALA A 106 -7.16 10.26 -5.44
N ASN A 107 -6.95 9.53 -4.36
CA ASN A 107 -7.11 8.08 -4.34
C ASN A 107 -7.83 7.65 -3.06
N GLU A 108 -8.22 6.39 -3.02
CA GLU A 108 -8.93 5.80 -1.90
C GLU A 108 -8.63 4.31 -1.79
N HIS A 109 -8.68 3.81 -0.55
CA HIS A 109 -8.55 2.41 -0.22
C HIS A 109 -9.79 1.97 0.54
N THR A 110 -10.48 0.96 0.01
CA THR A 110 -11.76 0.46 0.53
C THR A 110 -11.78 -1.06 0.54
N GLY A 111 -12.80 -1.64 1.17
CA GLY A 111 -13.16 -3.03 0.97
C GLY A 111 -13.89 -3.24 -0.35
N ASP A 112 -14.62 -4.33 -0.43
CA ASP A 112 -15.43 -4.66 -1.60
C ASP A 112 -16.66 -3.74 -1.75
N ARG A 113 -17.30 -3.74 -2.93
CA ARG A 113 -18.65 -3.20 -3.10
C ARG A 113 -19.61 -3.95 -2.19
N ASP A 114 -20.45 -3.20 -1.49
CA ASP A 114 -21.45 -3.73 -0.56
C ASP A 114 -22.84 -3.87 -1.21
N GLY A 115 -22.95 -3.57 -2.50
CA GLY A 115 -24.20 -3.61 -3.28
C GLY A 115 -25.09 -2.37 -3.10
N GLY A 116 -24.68 -1.41 -2.27
CA GLY A 116 -25.39 -0.15 -2.10
C GLY A 116 -25.02 0.90 -3.13
N MET A 117 -25.84 1.94 -3.19
CA MET A 117 -25.64 3.14 -4.01
C MET A 117 -25.93 4.37 -3.15
N GLU A 118 -25.11 5.41 -3.33
CA GLU A 118 -25.22 6.73 -2.71
C GLU A 118 -25.48 7.77 -3.80
N ARG A 119 -26.31 8.78 -3.51
CA ARG A 119 -26.48 9.95 -4.38
C ARG A 119 -25.68 11.13 -3.88
N ASP A 120 -24.96 11.78 -4.78
CA ASP A 120 -24.34 13.06 -4.48
C ASP A 120 -25.35 14.23 -4.53
N TYR A 121 -24.86 15.44 -4.30
CA TYR A 121 -25.67 16.66 -4.34
C TYR A 121 -26.34 16.94 -5.70
N TRP A 122 -25.86 16.31 -6.77
CA TRP A 122 -26.39 16.43 -8.14
C TRP A 122 -27.24 15.23 -8.54
N ASP A 123 -27.68 14.41 -7.58
CA ASP A 123 -28.46 13.18 -7.78
C ASP A 123 -27.73 12.10 -8.60
N ALA A 124 -26.41 12.20 -8.79
CA ALA A 124 -25.64 11.15 -9.45
C ALA A 124 -25.42 9.98 -8.48
N GLU A 125 -25.71 8.76 -8.93
CA GLU A 125 -25.55 7.54 -8.13
C GLU A 125 -24.13 6.97 -8.24
N TYR A 126 -23.54 6.65 -7.09
CA TYR A 126 -22.22 6.04 -6.95
C TYR A 126 -22.31 4.78 -6.09
N PRO A 127 -21.53 3.74 -6.40
CA PRO A 127 -21.48 2.54 -5.59
C PRO A 127 -20.89 2.84 -4.21
N THR A 128 -21.44 2.20 -3.18
CA THR A 128 -20.86 2.18 -1.83
C THR A 128 -19.95 0.97 -1.64
N PHE A 129 -19.07 1.08 -0.64
CA PHE A 129 -18.02 0.10 -0.38
C PHE A 129 -17.92 -0.19 1.12
N HIS A 130 -17.56 -1.43 1.43
CA HIS A 130 -17.15 -1.79 2.77
C HIS A 130 -15.91 -0.98 3.22
N PRO A 131 -15.72 -0.78 4.54
CA PRO A 131 -14.49 -0.20 5.06
C PRO A 131 -13.24 -0.98 4.62
N PHE A 132 -12.10 -0.29 4.55
CA PHE A 132 -10.82 -0.93 4.25
C PHE A 132 -10.54 -2.07 5.26
N PRO A 133 -10.35 -3.32 4.82
CA PRO A 133 -10.28 -4.47 5.72
C PRO A 133 -8.89 -4.68 6.35
N GLY A 134 -7.88 -3.93 5.89
CA GLY A 134 -6.49 -4.09 6.32
C GLY A 134 -6.15 -3.34 7.60
N GLU A 135 -5.25 -3.91 8.39
CA GLU A 135 -4.63 -3.22 9.53
C GLU A 135 -3.48 -2.34 9.01
N ILE A 136 -3.68 -1.01 9.03
CA ILE A 136 -2.69 -0.05 8.53
C ILE A 136 -1.51 0.04 9.52
N LEU A 137 -0.31 -0.34 9.06
CA LEU A 137 0.94 -0.23 9.80
C LEU A 137 1.59 1.14 9.63
N CYS A 138 1.46 1.73 8.46
CA CYS A 138 2.06 3.02 8.14
C CYS A 138 1.30 3.70 7.00
N GLU A 139 1.29 5.03 7.01
CA GLU A 139 0.64 5.85 5.99
C GLU A 139 1.53 7.04 5.64
N GLY A 140 1.64 7.29 4.34
CA GLY A 140 2.21 8.49 3.74
C GLY A 140 1.21 9.18 2.81
N ILE A 141 1.48 10.43 2.47
CA ILE A 141 0.67 11.26 1.58
C ILE A 141 1.54 11.73 0.42
N ILE A 142 1.02 11.54 -0.80
CA ILE A 142 1.51 12.13 -2.04
C ILE A 142 0.64 13.31 -2.42
N ALA A 143 1.21 14.30 -3.11
CA ALA A 143 0.45 15.48 -3.51
C ALA A 143 0.91 16.04 -4.85
N GLN A 144 -0.05 16.57 -5.61
CA GLN A 144 0.16 17.25 -6.88
C GLN A 144 0.11 18.77 -6.70
N GLY A 145 1.00 19.46 -7.43
CA GLY A 145 1.13 20.92 -7.43
C GLY A 145 1.78 21.47 -6.17
N ASP A 146 1.71 22.78 -6.01
CA ASP A 146 2.16 23.47 -4.80
C ASP A 146 1.24 23.11 -3.65
N ALA A 147 1.81 22.50 -2.60
CA ALA A 147 1.11 22.15 -1.36
C ALA A 147 -0.03 21.12 -1.46
N GLY A 148 -0.15 20.36 -2.55
CA GLY A 148 -1.28 19.41 -2.71
C GLY A 148 -2.62 20.08 -3.04
N MET A 149 -2.63 21.39 -3.30
CA MET A 149 -3.83 22.16 -3.67
C MET A 149 -4.50 21.65 -4.95
N MET A 150 -3.75 20.94 -5.79
CA MET A 150 -4.27 20.39 -7.03
C MET A 150 -4.79 18.96 -6.88
N GLY A 151 -4.26 18.20 -5.92
CA GLY A 151 -4.64 16.81 -5.68
C GLY A 151 -3.76 16.18 -4.61
N SER A 152 -4.28 15.18 -3.91
CA SER A 152 -3.56 14.46 -2.86
C SER A 152 -4.09 13.04 -2.72
N GLY A 153 -3.22 12.11 -2.36
CA GLY A 153 -3.60 10.73 -2.13
C GLY A 153 -2.77 10.09 -1.03
N SER A 154 -3.28 9.02 -0.45
CA SER A 154 -2.57 8.22 0.52
C SER A 154 -1.78 7.10 -0.17
N GLN A 155 -0.67 6.73 0.45
CA GLN A 155 0.06 5.50 0.23
C GLN A 155 0.22 4.83 1.58
N LEU A 156 0.11 3.50 1.64
CA LEU A 156 0.04 2.82 2.93
C LEU A 156 0.74 1.48 2.90
N VAL A 157 1.12 1.01 4.08
CA VAL A 157 1.54 -0.37 4.31
C VAL A 157 0.54 -0.97 5.27
N ALA A 158 -0.08 -2.09 4.89
CA ALA A 158 -1.10 -2.73 5.70
C ALA A 158 -0.98 -4.25 5.70
N VAL A 159 -1.47 -4.88 6.76
CA VAL A 159 -1.71 -6.32 6.82
C VAL A 159 -3.09 -6.61 6.28
N MET A 160 -3.18 -7.43 5.24
CA MET A 160 -4.42 -7.79 4.56
C MET A 160 -4.82 -9.23 4.89
N PRO A 161 -6.09 -9.50 5.23
CA PRO A 161 -6.59 -10.87 5.42
C PRO A 161 -6.72 -11.62 4.08
N ALA A 162 -6.47 -12.93 4.10
CA ALA A 162 -6.74 -13.81 2.98
C ALA A 162 -8.25 -13.94 2.72
N GLY A 163 -8.61 -14.16 1.45
CA GLY A 163 -10.00 -14.38 1.02
C GLY A 163 -10.92 -13.17 1.13
N THR A 164 -10.42 -12.00 1.52
CA THR A 164 -11.20 -10.76 1.57
C THR A 164 -10.82 -9.87 0.40
N VAL A 165 -11.82 -9.40 -0.36
CA VAL A 165 -11.62 -8.47 -1.46
C VAL A 165 -11.42 -7.05 -0.93
N PHE A 166 -10.45 -6.34 -1.50
CA PHE A 166 -10.19 -4.93 -1.21
C PHE A 166 -9.89 -4.16 -2.50
N ARG A 167 -10.01 -2.83 -2.44
CA ARG A 167 -9.97 -1.95 -3.60
C ARG A 167 -9.00 -0.80 -3.41
N THR A 168 -8.34 -0.42 -4.51
CA THR A 168 -7.77 0.92 -4.67
C THR A 168 -8.51 1.67 -5.76
N ALA A 169 -8.87 2.93 -5.50
CA ALA A 169 -9.53 3.82 -6.45
C ALA A 169 -8.63 5.01 -6.79
N TYR A 170 -8.83 5.54 -8.00
CA TYR A 170 -8.15 6.74 -8.48
C TYR A 170 -9.20 7.72 -8.99
N TYR A 171 -9.06 8.98 -8.62
CA TYR A 171 -9.95 10.07 -9.01
C TYR A 171 -9.18 11.12 -9.82
N GLY A 172 -9.90 12.07 -10.42
CA GLY A 172 -9.33 13.08 -11.31
C GLY A 172 -9.25 12.60 -12.76
N ARG A 173 -8.33 13.18 -13.55
CA ARG A 173 -8.18 12.78 -14.96
C ARG A 173 -7.22 11.60 -15.07
N LEU A 174 -7.73 10.48 -15.56
CA LEU A 174 -7.00 9.22 -15.66
C LEU A 174 -6.52 8.89 -17.09
N TYR A 175 -6.95 9.66 -18.09
CA TYR A 175 -6.48 9.56 -19.48
C TYR A 175 -6.57 8.14 -20.08
N GLY A 176 -7.67 7.44 -19.81
CA GLY A 176 -7.92 6.08 -20.32
C GLY A 176 -7.47 4.96 -19.39
N GLU A 177 -6.77 5.29 -18.30
CA GLU A 177 -6.44 4.32 -17.27
C GLU A 177 -7.66 3.94 -16.43
N PRO A 178 -7.71 2.69 -15.89
CA PRO A 178 -8.77 2.26 -14.99
C PRO A 178 -8.92 3.18 -13.77
N SER A 179 -10.16 3.35 -13.31
CA SER A 179 -10.50 4.14 -12.11
C SER A 179 -10.39 3.36 -10.81
N ALA A 180 -10.27 2.03 -10.88
CA ALA A 180 -10.06 1.20 -9.70
C ALA A 180 -9.47 -0.17 -10.08
N HIS A 181 -8.82 -0.78 -9.09
CA HIS A 181 -8.48 -2.20 -9.11
C HIS A 181 -8.92 -2.85 -7.81
N TYR A 182 -9.32 -4.11 -7.93
CA TYR A 182 -9.73 -5.01 -6.87
C TYR A 182 -8.67 -6.07 -6.69
N TYR A 183 -8.48 -6.48 -5.44
CA TYR A 183 -7.45 -7.41 -5.06
C TYR A 183 -8.00 -8.45 -4.09
N VAL A 184 -7.47 -9.66 -4.18
CA VAL A 184 -7.73 -10.73 -3.21
C VAL A 184 -6.46 -11.54 -2.99
N TYR A 185 -6.11 -11.76 -1.73
CA TYR A 185 -5.00 -12.64 -1.37
C TYR A 185 -5.54 -14.06 -1.16
N ARG A 186 -5.05 -15.01 -1.95
CA ARG A 186 -5.49 -16.42 -1.91
C ARG A 186 -4.35 -17.33 -2.35
N ASP A 187 -4.19 -18.47 -1.69
CA ASP A 187 -3.22 -19.51 -2.06
C ASP A 187 -1.78 -19.00 -2.25
N GLY A 188 -1.36 -18.03 -1.42
CA GLY A 188 -0.02 -17.46 -1.48
C GLY A 188 0.20 -16.44 -2.60
N GLN A 189 -0.84 -16.08 -3.35
CA GLN A 189 -0.82 -15.12 -4.44
C GLN A 189 -1.75 -13.95 -4.14
N LEU A 190 -1.37 -12.75 -4.59
CA LEU A 190 -2.23 -11.58 -4.58
C LEU A 190 -2.70 -11.31 -6.01
N LEU A 191 -3.99 -11.55 -6.25
CA LEU A 191 -4.62 -11.35 -7.55
C LEU A 191 -5.08 -9.91 -7.68
N SER A 192 -5.16 -9.41 -8.90
CA SER A 192 -5.58 -8.04 -9.24
C SER A 192 -6.47 -8.06 -10.46
N ALA A 193 -7.55 -7.30 -10.44
CA ALA A 193 -8.45 -7.11 -11.58
C ALA A 193 -9.04 -5.69 -11.59
N THR A 194 -9.31 -5.17 -12.77
CA THR A 194 -10.23 -4.04 -12.97
C THR A 194 -11.67 -4.49 -12.71
N TRP A 195 -12.61 -3.53 -12.69
CA TRP A 195 -14.03 -3.87 -12.55
C TRP A 195 -14.52 -4.75 -13.71
N ASP A 196 -14.21 -4.37 -14.95
CA ASP A 196 -14.66 -5.09 -16.14
C ASP A 196 -14.10 -6.52 -16.18
N GLU A 197 -12.83 -6.70 -15.82
CA GLU A 197 -12.21 -8.03 -15.69
C GLU A 197 -12.86 -8.86 -14.58
N ARG A 198 -13.27 -8.21 -13.49
CA ARG A 198 -13.93 -8.87 -12.37
C ARG A 198 -15.34 -9.34 -12.73
N GLU A 199 -16.13 -8.54 -13.44
CA GLU A 199 -17.51 -8.89 -13.79
C GLU A 199 -17.62 -10.15 -14.66
N VAL A 200 -16.53 -10.51 -15.35
CA VAL A 200 -16.47 -11.69 -16.22
C VAL A 200 -15.69 -12.86 -15.59
N SER A 201 -15.29 -12.74 -14.31
CA SER A 201 -14.38 -13.66 -13.64
C SER A 201 -14.99 -14.22 -12.35
N ASP A 202 -14.98 -15.54 -12.19
CA ASP A 202 -15.44 -16.24 -10.97
C ASP A 202 -14.40 -16.23 -9.83
N ILE A 203 -13.36 -15.40 -9.93
CA ILE A 203 -12.22 -15.37 -9.01
C ILE A 203 -12.50 -14.53 -7.75
N PHE A 204 -13.36 -13.51 -7.86
CA PHE A 204 -13.57 -12.44 -6.87
C PHE A 204 -15.00 -12.37 -6.34
#